data_AF-A0A8T5TX70-F1
#
_entry.id   AF-A0A8T5TX70-F1
#
_cell.length_a   1.000
_cell.length_b   1.000
_cell.length_c   1.000
_cell.angle_alpha   90.00
_cell.angle_beta   90.00
_cell.angle_gamma   90.00
#
_symmetry.space_group_name_H-M   'P 1'
#
loop_
_entity.id
_entity.type
_entity.pdbx_description
1 polymer ?
#
loop_
_entity_poly.entity_id
_entity_poly.type
_entity_poly.pdbx_seq_one_letter_code
_entity_poly.pdbx_strand_id
1 'polypeptide(L)'
;MNIRKYLDFRLLGLTGSILLILSQFLPWFSNQSLLSIFIITTSVAIEDSFLYLFPLICGIICLVGAIVVLYNIEYRITSVIINFIGLGFILVFLIEIIPQEFLYLPNAEIGFYFSIIGAISIFFDIINILISKEK
;
A
#
# COMPACT_ATOMS: atom_id res chain seq x y z
N MET A 1 -22.85 -21.67 -12.61
CA MET A 1 -21.42 -21.34 -12.78
C MET A 1 -20.97 -20.53 -11.57
N ASN A 2 -20.09 -21.09 -10.75
CA ASN A 2 -19.84 -20.63 -9.37
C ASN A 2 -18.73 -19.57 -9.36
N ILE A 3 -19.06 -18.32 -9.69
CA ILE A 3 -18.12 -17.17 -9.73
C ILE A 3 -17.35 -17.02 -8.40
N ARG A 4 -17.97 -17.42 -7.28
CA ARG A 4 -17.34 -17.48 -5.94
C ARG A 4 -16.11 -18.38 -5.83
N LYS A 5 -15.86 -19.29 -6.78
CA LYS A 5 -14.73 -20.24 -6.73
C LYS A 5 -13.48 -19.74 -7.48
N TYR A 6 -13.58 -18.70 -8.30
CA TYR A 6 -12.49 -18.24 -9.17
C TYR A 6 -11.88 -16.89 -8.77
N LEU A 7 -12.61 -16.07 -8.01
CA LEU A 7 -12.02 -14.90 -7.34
C LEU A 7 -11.60 -15.34 -5.95
N ASP A 8 -10.38 -15.85 -5.82
CA ASP A 8 -9.75 -15.96 -4.51
C ASP A 8 -9.53 -14.54 -4.02
N PHE A 9 -10.41 -14.07 -3.13
CA PHE A 9 -10.37 -12.71 -2.60
C PHE A 9 -9.03 -12.38 -1.93
N ARG A 10 -8.24 -13.39 -1.56
CA ARG A 10 -6.86 -13.28 -1.04
C ARG A 10 -5.88 -12.70 -2.06
N LEU A 11 -6.21 -12.76 -3.35
CA LEU A 11 -5.42 -12.12 -4.41
C LEU A 11 -5.51 -10.59 -4.34
N LEU A 12 -6.54 -10.02 -3.69
CA LEU A 12 -6.68 -8.57 -3.52
C LEU A 12 -5.53 -7.99 -2.69
N GLY A 13 -5.13 -8.67 -1.62
CA GLY A 13 -3.98 -8.28 -0.79
C GLY A 13 -2.68 -8.26 -1.59
N LEU A 14 -2.45 -9.28 -2.43
CA LEU A 14 -1.29 -9.34 -3.33
C LEU A 14 -1.32 -8.21 -4.36
N THR A 15 -2.43 -8.04 -5.08
CA THR A 15 -2.55 -7.00 -6.11
C THR A 15 -2.41 -5.61 -5.51
N GLY A 16 -3.01 -5.37 -4.35
CA GLY A 16 -2.91 -4.08 -3.66
C GLY A 16 -1.49 -3.76 -3.21
N SER A 17 -0.77 -4.76 -2.70
CA SER A 17 0.63 -4.63 -2.30
C SER A 17 1.55 -4.37 -3.49
N ILE A 18 1.32 -5.06 -4.61
CA ILE A 18 2.08 -4.83 -5.86
C ILE A 18 1.80 -3.42 -6.40
N LEU A 19 0.55 -2.96 -6.38
CA LEU A 19 0.21 -1.60 -6.83
C LEU A 19 0.91 -0.53 -5.98
N LEU A 20 1.00 -0.71 -4.66
CA LEU A 20 1.75 0.17 -3.76
C LEU A 20 3.25 0.16 -4.04
N ILE A 21 3.84 -1.00 -4.34
CA ILE A 21 5.28 -1.07 -4.69
C ILE A 21 5.52 -0.36 -6.03
N LEU A 22 4.67 -0.61 -7.02
CA LEU A 22 4.78 0.02 -8.33
C LEU A 22 4.56 1.53 -8.28
N SER A 23 3.69 2.02 -7.38
CA SER A 23 3.43 3.44 -7.22
C SER A 23 4.71 4.23 -6.91
N GLN A 24 5.67 3.63 -6.20
CA GLN A 24 6.94 4.26 -5.83
C GLN A 24 7.75 4.74 -7.05
N PHE A 25 7.70 3.98 -8.14
CA PHE A 25 8.51 4.19 -9.34
C PHE A 25 7.76 4.94 -10.44
N LEU A 26 6.45 5.11 -10.27
CA LEU A 26 5.60 5.84 -11.20
C LEU A 26 5.58 7.33 -10.86
N PRO A 27 5.24 8.19 -11.84
CA PRO A 27 5.05 9.61 -11.58
C PRO A 27 3.93 9.87 -10.57
N TRP A 28 4.22 10.67 -9.56
CA TRP A 28 3.30 11.08 -8.50
C TRP A 28 2.87 12.53 -8.64
N PHE A 29 3.85 13.44 -8.73
CA PHE A 29 3.64 14.87 -8.86
C PHE A 29 4.67 15.45 -9.82
N SER A 30 4.23 16.35 -10.72
CA SER A 30 5.13 17.10 -11.62
C SER A 30 6.11 16.19 -12.39
N ASN A 31 5.63 15.03 -12.84
CA ASN A 31 6.38 13.98 -13.54
C ASN A 31 7.56 13.40 -12.74
N GLN A 32 7.57 13.57 -11.42
CA GLN A 32 8.55 12.99 -10.49
C GLN A 32 7.94 11.80 -9.76
N SER A 33 8.73 10.75 -9.60
CA SER A 33 8.40 9.59 -8.78
C SER A 33 8.70 9.87 -7.30
N LEU A 34 8.08 9.13 -6.38
CA LEU A 34 8.43 9.23 -4.96
C LEU A 34 9.90 8.91 -4.69
N LEU A 35 10.48 7.96 -5.45
CA LEU A 35 11.90 7.65 -5.33
C LEU A 35 12.81 8.81 -5.74
N SER A 36 12.46 9.53 -6.82
CA SER A 36 13.24 10.69 -7.23
C SER A 36 13.09 11.85 -6.24
N ILE A 37 11.87 12.08 -5.72
CA ILE A 37 11.62 13.06 -4.67
C ILE A 37 12.43 12.73 -3.41
N PHE A 38 12.45 11.47 -2.99
CA PHE A 38 13.29 10.99 -1.88
C PHE A 38 14.75 11.34 -2.09
N ILE A 39 15.35 10.94 -3.22
CA ILE A 39 16.78 11.18 -3.50
C ILE A 39 17.13 12.67 -3.46
N ILE A 40 16.25 13.52 -3.99
CA ILE A 40 16.44 14.98 -3.99
C ILE A 40 16.36 15.51 -2.55
N THR A 41 15.32 15.15 -1.80
CA THR A 41 15.04 15.67 -0.46
C THR A 41 16.01 15.16 0.60
N THR A 42 16.59 13.96 0.46
CA THR A 42 17.62 13.43 1.36
C THR A 42 18.82 14.36 1.51
N SER A 43 19.13 15.18 0.49
CA SER A 43 20.25 16.13 0.58
C SER A 43 19.98 17.36 1.46
N VAL A 44 18.71 17.67 1.76
CA VAL A 44 18.28 18.91 2.43
C VAL A 44 17.56 18.62 3.75
N ALA A 45 16.70 17.61 3.78
CA ALA A 45 15.88 17.23 4.93
C ALA A 45 15.82 15.70 5.04
N ILE A 46 16.85 15.10 5.64
CA ILE A 46 16.99 13.63 5.74
C ILE A 46 15.79 13.00 6.44
N GLU A 47 15.37 13.55 7.58
CA GLU A 47 14.29 12.97 8.40
C GLU A 47 12.96 12.94 7.63
N ASP A 48 12.58 14.05 7.02
CA ASP A 48 11.36 14.16 6.23
C ASP A 48 11.41 13.33 4.94
N SER A 49 12.60 13.16 4.35
CA SER A 49 12.74 12.40 3.11
C SER A 49 12.25 10.95 3.24
N PHE A 50 12.38 10.34 4.43
CA PHE A 50 11.94 8.96 4.66
C PHE A 50 10.44 8.77 4.47
N LEU A 51 9.62 9.82 4.63
CA LEU A 51 8.18 9.75 4.40
C LEU A 51 7.88 9.29 2.97
N TYR A 52 8.65 9.75 1.97
CA TYR A 52 8.45 9.35 0.58
C TYR A 52 8.75 7.86 0.30
N LEU A 53 9.31 7.11 1.26
CA LEU A 53 9.49 5.65 1.16
C LEU A 53 8.35 4.86 1.81
N PHE A 54 7.45 5.51 2.54
CA PHE A 54 6.41 4.83 3.31
C PHE A 54 5.43 4.03 2.45
N PRO A 55 5.02 4.47 1.24
CA PRO A 55 4.21 3.65 0.33
C PRO A 55 4.91 2.35 -0.07
N LEU A 56 6.22 2.40 -0.33
CA LEU A 56 7.02 1.21 -0.63
C LEU A 56 7.12 0.27 0.58
N ILE A 57 7.42 0.81 1.77
CA ILE A 57 7.50 0.03 3.02
C ILE A 57 6.16 -0.64 3.31
N CYS A 58 5.05 0.10 3.20
CA CYS A 58 3.69 -0.42 3.32
C CYS A 58 3.46 -1.57 2.33
N GLY A 59 3.77 -1.37 1.05
CA GLY A 59 3.61 -2.39 0.01
C GLY A 59 4.37 -3.68 0.32
N ILE A 60 5.62 -3.60 0.79
CA ILE A 60 6.43 -4.77 1.15
C ILE A 60 5.85 -5.50 2.36
N ILE A 61 5.48 -4.77 3.43
CA ILE A 61 4.92 -5.37 4.64
C ILE A 61 3.60 -6.08 4.32
N CYS A 62 2.70 -5.42 3.58
CA CYS A 62 1.42 -6.00 3.20
C CYS A 62 1.57 -7.18 2.23
N LEU A 63 2.61 -7.19 1.38
CA LEU A 63 2.92 -8.33 0.54
C LEU A 63 3.28 -9.57 1.38
N VAL A 64 4.08 -9.38 2.43
CA VAL A 64 4.40 -10.45 3.39
C VAL A 64 3.13 -10.95 4.08
N GLY A 65 2.27 -10.04 4.54
CA GLY A 65 1.00 -10.40 5.18
C GLY A 65 0.09 -11.21 4.24
N ALA A 66 0.00 -10.84 2.97
CA ALA A 66 -0.76 -11.59 1.97
C ALA A 66 -0.18 -12.99 1.71
N ILE A 67 1.15 -13.11 1.57
CA ILE A 67 1.83 -14.41 1.37
C ILE A 67 1.60 -15.35 2.56
N VAL A 68 1.68 -14.83 3.80
CA VAL A 68 1.46 -15.63 5.01
C VAL A 68 0.08 -16.29 5.02
N VAL A 69 -0.97 -15.56 4.66
CA VAL A 69 -2.35 -16.09 4.63
C VAL A 69 -2.58 -17.06 3.48
N LEU A 70 -1.89 -16.86 2.35
CA LEU A 70 -1.93 -17.77 1.21
C LEU A 70 -1.21 -19.08 1.52
N TYR A 71 -0.15 -19.04 2.32
CA TYR A 71 0.61 -20.20 2.72
C TYR A 71 -0.18 -21.11 3.70
N ASN A 72 -0.74 -20.53 4.77
CA ASN A 72 -1.62 -21.26 5.69
C ASN A 72 -2.69 -20.32 6.27
N ILE A 73 -3.95 -20.72 6.10
CA ILE A 73 -5.13 -19.96 6.53
C ILE A 73 -5.21 -19.77 8.06
N GLU A 74 -4.58 -20.64 8.84
CA GLU A 74 -4.50 -20.53 10.30
C GLU A 74 -3.79 -19.23 10.73
N TYR A 75 -2.89 -18.68 9.89
CA TYR A 75 -2.22 -17.41 10.14
C TYR A 75 -3.05 -16.17 9.76
N ARG A 76 -4.36 -16.31 9.55
CA ARG A 76 -5.26 -15.18 9.21
C ARG A 76 -5.13 -13.97 10.12
N ILE A 77 -5.07 -14.18 11.43
CA ILE A 77 -4.94 -13.07 12.39
C ILE A 77 -3.56 -12.43 12.29
N THR A 78 -2.50 -13.23 12.14
CA THR A 78 -1.13 -12.74 11.95
C THR A 78 -1.02 -11.90 10.68
N SER A 79 -1.60 -12.37 9.57
CA SER A 79 -1.67 -11.62 8.31
C SER A 79 -2.41 -10.28 8.47
N VAL A 80 -3.56 -10.27 9.15
CA VAL A 80 -4.31 -9.04 9.43
C VAL A 80 -3.46 -8.04 10.23
N ILE A 81 -2.75 -8.50 11.27
CA ILE A 81 -1.87 -7.64 12.07
C ILE A 81 -0.75 -7.05 11.21
N ILE A 82 -0.09 -7.88 10.39
CA ILE A 82 0.97 -7.44 9.48
C ILE A 82 0.43 -6.38 8.50
N ASN A 83 -0.71 -6.63 7.87
CA ASN A 83 -1.33 -5.69 6.94
C ASN A 83 -1.74 -4.38 7.63
N PHE A 84 -2.21 -4.42 8.88
CA PHE A 84 -2.50 -3.23 9.67
C PHE A 84 -1.23 -2.40 9.95
N ILE A 85 -0.12 -3.04 10.30
CA ILE A 85 1.17 -2.37 10.50
C ILE A 85 1.60 -1.69 9.20
N GLY A 86 1.52 -2.40 8.07
CA GLY A 86 1.82 -1.83 6.75
C GLY A 86 0.95 -0.62 6.43
N LEU A 87 -0.37 -0.73 6.58
CA LEU A 87 -1.30 0.37 6.38
C LEU A 87 -1.08 1.55 7.34
N GLY A 88 -0.45 1.32 8.50
CA GLY A 88 0.00 2.41 9.38
C GLY A 88 0.96 3.36 8.67
N PHE A 89 1.92 2.84 7.90
CA PHE A 89 2.86 3.67 7.12
C PHE A 89 2.17 4.49 6.04
N ILE A 90 1.21 3.91 5.30
CA ILE A 90 0.47 4.69 4.30
C ILE A 90 -0.38 5.77 4.96
N LEU A 91 -0.95 5.51 6.13
CA LEU A 91 -1.75 6.49 6.86
C LEU A 91 -0.90 7.68 7.33
N VAL A 92 0.29 7.43 7.90
CA VAL A 92 1.23 8.49 8.28
C VAL A 92 1.65 9.29 7.04
N PHE A 93 2.01 8.61 5.95
CA PHE A 93 2.33 9.26 4.67
C PHE A 93 1.20 10.19 4.20
N LEU A 94 -0.05 9.72 4.18
CA LEU A 94 -1.18 10.53 3.72
C LEU A 94 -1.45 11.72 4.66
N ILE A 95 -1.30 11.56 5.97
CA ILE A 95 -1.56 12.63 6.93
C ILE A 95 -0.46 13.69 6.93
N GLU A 96 0.80 13.29 6.74
CA GLU A 96 1.93 14.23 6.82
C GLU A 96 2.23 14.90 5.47
N ILE A 97 2.17 14.16 4.35
CA ILE A 97 2.52 14.70 3.04
C ILE A 97 1.35 15.43 2.35
N ILE A 98 0.09 14.99 2.50
CA ILE A 98 -1.02 15.67 1.81
C ILE A 98 -1.18 17.14 2.23
N PRO A 99 -1.06 17.52 3.52
CA PRO A 99 -1.13 18.92 3.92
C PRO A 99 0.05 19.75 3.40
N GLN A 100 1.24 19.15 3.29
CA GLN A 100 2.45 19.82 2.81
C GLN A 100 2.41 20.01 1.29
N GLU A 101 1.89 19.03 0.57
CA GLU A 101 1.85 18.99 -0.90
C GLU A 101 0.45 19.35 -1.46
N PHE A 102 -0.43 19.97 -0.66
CA PHE A 102 -1.82 20.26 -1.04
C PHE A 102 -1.93 21.08 -2.34
N LEU A 103 -0.93 21.94 -2.60
CA LEU A 103 -0.81 22.72 -3.84
C LEU A 103 -0.57 21.87 -5.09
N TYR A 104 0.01 20.68 -4.93
CA TYR A 104 0.37 19.76 -6.02
C TYR A 104 -0.64 18.63 -6.21
N LEU A 105 -1.62 18.49 -5.32
CA LEU A 105 -2.71 17.52 -5.42
C LEU A 105 -3.51 17.60 -6.74
N PRO A 106 -3.78 18.79 -7.33
CA PRO A 106 -4.38 18.91 -8.66
C PRO A 106 -3.53 18.30 -9.78
N ASN A 107 -2.23 18.14 -9.54
CA ASN A 107 -1.26 17.52 -10.44
C ASN A 107 -0.94 16.08 -10.01
N ALA A 108 -1.86 15.42 -9.30
CA ALA A 108 -1.71 14.02 -8.95
C ALA A 108 -1.66 13.15 -10.22
N GLU A 109 -0.64 12.32 -10.30
CA GLU A 109 -0.39 11.44 -11.45
C GLU A 109 -0.66 9.98 -11.10
N ILE A 110 -0.38 9.07 -12.04
CA ILE A 110 -0.79 7.66 -11.97
C ILE A 110 -0.27 6.93 -10.72
N GLY A 111 0.92 7.30 -10.23
CA GLY A 111 1.49 6.74 -9.00
C GLY A 111 0.62 7.01 -7.78
N PHE A 112 0.09 8.23 -7.64
CA PHE A 112 -0.83 8.56 -6.55
C PHE A 112 -2.07 7.65 -6.58
N TYR A 113 -2.70 7.51 -7.75
CA TYR A 113 -3.88 6.66 -7.91
C TYR A 113 -3.59 5.18 -7.63
N PHE A 114 -2.44 4.67 -8.07
CA PHE A 114 -2.00 3.30 -7.76
C PHE A 114 -1.84 3.09 -6.26
N SER A 115 -1.29 4.07 -5.56
CA SER A 115 -1.11 4.02 -4.11
C SER A 115 -2.45 3.96 -3.37
N ILE A 116 -3.39 4.83 -3.74
CA ILE A 116 -4.72 4.86 -3.10
C ILE A 116 -5.51 3.59 -3.40
N ILE A 117 -5.56 3.15 -4.66
CA ILE A 117 -6.26 1.91 -5.05
C ILE A 117 -5.61 0.70 -4.37
N GLY A 118 -4.27 0.66 -4.28
CA GLY A 118 -3.54 -0.39 -3.59
C GLY A 118 -3.88 -0.48 -2.11
N ALA A 119 -3.87 0.65 -1.40
CA ALA A 119 -4.23 0.72 0.01
C ALA A 119 -5.69 0.30 0.25
N ILE A 120 -6.64 0.76 -0.57
CA ILE A 120 -8.05 0.36 -0.51
C ILE A 120 -8.20 -1.15 -0.74
N SER A 121 -7.47 -1.73 -1.69
CA SER A 121 -7.52 -3.16 -2.00
C SER A 121 -7.05 -4.00 -0.81
N ILE A 122 -5.96 -3.61 -0.14
CA ILE A 122 -5.47 -4.27 1.07
C ILE A 122 -6.48 -4.15 2.21
N PHE A 123 -7.12 -2.99 2.36
CA PHE A 123 -8.14 -2.80 3.39
C PHE A 123 -9.34 -3.73 3.18
N PHE A 124 -9.82 -3.88 1.94
CA PHE A 124 -10.87 -4.85 1.63
C PHE A 124 -10.42 -6.30 1.83
N ASP A 125 -9.16 -6.62 1.53
CA ASP A 125 -8.57 -7.94 1.82
C ASP A 125 -8.61 -8.26 3.32
N ILE A 126 -8.22 -7.32 4.19
CA ILE A 126 -8.32 -7.46 5.65
C ILE A 126 -9.76 -7.79 6.07
N ILE A 127 -10.74 -7.01 5.60
CA ILE A 127 -12.16 -7.24 5.90
C ILE A 127 -12.58 -8.64 5.45
N ASN A 128 -12.18 -9.04 4.25
CA ASN A 128 -12.52 -10.36 3.70
C ASN A 128 -11.90 -11.51 4.50
N ILE A 129 -10.63 -11.37 4.93
CA ILE A 129 -9.95 -12.36 5.78
C ILE A 129 -10.68 -12.50 7.12
N LEU A 130 -11.10 -11.40 7.73
CA LEU A 130 -11.81 -11.39 9.01
C LEU A 130 -13.21 -12.02 8.93
N ILE A 131 -13.93 -11.81 7.82
CA ILE A 131 -15.27 -12.38 7.61
C ILE A 131 -15.20 -13.87 7.19
N SER A 132 -14.05 -14.31 6.66
CA SER A 132 -13.85 -15.69 6.25
C SER A 132 -13.92 -16.61 7.48
N LYS A 133 -15.02 -17.37 7.59
CA LYS A 133 -15.17 -18.42 8.60
C LYS A 133 -14.26 -19.59 8.22
N GLU A 134 -13.51 -20.09 9.20
CA GLU A 134 -12.90 -21.42 9.14
C GLU A 134 -14.00 -22.41 8.72
N LYS A 135 -13.77 -23.11 7.61
CA LYS A 135 -14.59 -24.24 7.20
C LYS A 135 -13.85 -25.51 7.56
#